data_AF-A0A831KCE3-F1
#
_entry.id   AF-A0A831KCE3-F1
#
_cell.length_a   1.000
_cell.length_b   1.000
_cell.length_c   1.000
_cell.angle_alpha   90.00
_cell.angle_beta   90.00
_cell.angle_gamma   90.00
#
_symmetry.space_group_name_H-M   'P 1'
#
loop_
_entity.id
_entity.type
_entity.pdbx_description
1 polymer ?
#
loop_
_entity_poly.entity_id
_entity_poly.type
_entity_poly.pdbx_seq_one_letter_code
_entity_poly.pdbx_strand_id
1 'polypeptide(L)'
;PVNRRRVERIISRRQRTGRLQLGEVKAKDILNAYGFHVLEGHLAVTPEEAVEVACFIGFPVAMKVVSPNIIHKTDLGGVRLHLSSKQEVEDAFELMMLRIRKHAPEARIEGIYVEKMAESGLEVIIGMTRDRQFGPMLMFGLGGIFVEVMKDVTFHLAPITADEAIQMLKSTRSYEMLKGKRGRKEVDIGAIAGGLQRISQLTTDFPQIIELDINPLIVGELGSEPVVADARMTFAPAAG
;
A
#
# COMPACT_ATOMS: atom_id res chain seq x y z
N PRO A 1 -11.75 0.60 16.90
CA PRO A 1 -10.95 -0.29 17.77
C PRO A 1 -9.97 -1.12 16.94
N VAL A 2 -8.68 -1.16 17.31
CA VAL A 2 -7.66 -1.95 16.60
C VAL A 2 -7.84 -3.45 16.85
N ASN A 3 -7.57 -4.29 15.85
CA ASN A 3 -7.67 -5.75 15.95
C ASN A 3 -6.28 -6.41 16.03
N ARG A 4 -5.63 -6.27 17.20
CA ARG A 4 -4.28 -6.81 17.48
C ARG A 4 -4.18 -8.32 17.22
N ARG A 5 -5.21 -9.09 17.63
CA ARG A 5 -5.24 -10.56 17.46
C ARG A 5 -5.18 -10.99 16.00
N ARG A 6 -5.71 -10.20 15.05
CA ARG A 6 -5.61 -10.50 13.61
C ARG A 6 -4.17 -10.32 13.13
N VAL A 7 -3.52 -9.24 13.56
CA VAL A 7 -2.13 -8.93 13.19
C VAL A 7 -1.16 -9.96 13.77
N GLU A 8 -1.29 -10.31 15.05
CA GLU A 8 -0.49 -11.35 15.72
C GLU A 8 -0.53 -12.68 14.95
N ARG A 9 -1.73 -13.13 14.56
CA ARG A 9 -1.90 -14.38 13.80
C ARG A 9 -1.18 -14.35 12.46
N ILE A 10 -1.20 -13.22 11.75
CA ILE A 10 -0.51 -13.06 10.47
C ILE A 10 1.00 -13.10 10.69
N ILE A 11 1.53 -12.33 11.63
CA ILE A 11 2.97 -12.27 11.95
C ILE A 11 3.49 -13.65 12.37
N SER A 12 2.86 -14.29 13.36
CA SER A 12 3.30 -15.60 13.86
C SER A 12 3.24 -16.70 12.80
N ARG A 13 2.28 -16.64 11.87
CA ARG A 13 2.24 -17.58 10.74
C ARG A 13 3.41 -17.35 9.80
N ARG A 14 3.72 -16.09 9.49
CA ARG A 14 4.77 -15.72 8.53
C ARG A 14 6.16 -16.06 9.04
N GLN A 15 6.44 -15.75 10.31
CA GLN A 15 7.69 -16.12 10.98
C GLN A 15 7.89 -17.64 11.00
N ARG A 16 6.86 -18.44 11.33
CA ARG A 16 6.93 -19.92 11.28
C ARG A 16 7.22 -20.48 9.88
N THR A 17 6.70 -19.84 8.83
CA THR A 17 6.90 -20.29 7.45
C THR A 17 8.19 -19.75 6.79
N GLY A 18 8.95 -18.89 7.47
CA GLY A 18 10.11 -18.19 6.90
C GLY A 18 9.76 -17.19 5.78
N ARG A 19 8.47 -16.97 5.48
CA ARG A 19 8.00 -16.01 4.48
C ARG A 19 7.83 -14.63 5.10
N LEU A 20 8.94 -13.96 5.33
CA LEU A 20 9.01 -12.71 6.09
C LEU A 20 8.56 -11.47 5.32
N GLN A 21 8.56 -11.53 3.98
CA GLN A 21 7.99 -10.49 3.14
C GLN A 21 6.49 -10.71 2.93
N LEU A 22 5.74 -9.63 3.06
CA LEU A 22 4.30 -9.58 2.94
C LEU A 22 3.91 -8.71 1.74
N GLY A 23 3.30 -9.34 0.74
CA GLY A 23 2.71 -8.64 -0.39
C GLY A 23 1.37 -7.99 -0.06
N GLU A 24 0.84 -7.31 -1.07
CA GLU A 24 -0.34 -6.43 -1.04
C GLU A 24 -1.52 -6.98 -0.22
N VAL A 25 -2.01 -8.18 -0.55
CA VAL A 25 -3.22 -8.76 0.06
C VAL A 25 -3.12 -8.86 1.58
N LYS A 26 -1.97 -9.33 2.09
CA LYS A 26 -1.78 -9.56 3.52
C LYS A 26 -1.29 -8.31 4.26
N ALA A 27 -0.62 -7.39 3.57
CA ALA A 27 -0.33 -6.08 4.14
C ALA A 27 -1.63 -5.28 4.36
N LYS A 28 -2.54 -5.26 3.39
CA LYS A 28 -3.86 -4.63 3.51
C LYS A 28 -4.71 -5.24 4.64
N ASP A 29 -4.65 -6.55 4.84
CA ASP A 29 -5.29 -7.22 6.00
C ASP A 29 -4.84 -6.64 7.36
N ILE A 30 -3.54 -6.32 7.49
CA ILE A 30 -2.98 -5.74 8.72
C ILE A 30 -3.36 -4.27 8.84
N LEU A 31 -3.27 -3.51 7.75
CA LEU A 31 -3.61 -2.09 7.75
C LEU A 31 -5.09 -1.86 8.08
N ASN A 32 -5.99 -2.67 7.52
CA ASN A 32 -7.42 -2.63 7.87
C ASN A 32 -7.64 -2.91 9.37
N ALA A 33 -6.88 -3.85 9.96
CA ALA A 33 -6.94 -4.11 11.40
C ALA A 33 -6.52 -2.92 12.28
N TYR A 34 -5.80 -1.94 11.70
CA TYR A 34 -5.39 -0.68 12.31
C TYR A 34 -6.19 0.54 11.82
N GLY A 35 -7.32 0.31 11.15
CA GLY A 35 -8.26 1.36 10.75
C GLY A 35 -7.86 2.12 9.50
N PHE A 36 -7.02 1.55 8.64
CA PHE A 36 -6.86 2.05 7.28
C PHE A 36 -8.01 1.60 6.38
N HIS A 37 -8.43 2.48 5.48
CA HIS A 37 -9.38 2.14 4.44
C HIS A 37 -8.67 1.36 3.35
N VAL A 38 -9.12 0.13 3.10
CA VAL A 38 -8.67 -0.74 2.02
C VAL A 38 -9.87 -1.05 1.14
N LEU A 39 -9.69 -0.98 -0.17
CA LEU A 39 -10.77 -1.27 -1.10
C LEU A 39 -11.03 -2.78 -1.16
N GLU A 40 -12.26 -3.12 -1.53
CA GLU A 40 -12.63 -4.51 -1.76
C GLU A 40 -11.84 -5.06 -2.95
N GLY A 41 -11.26 -6.25 -2.75
CA GLY A 41 -10.48 -6.91 -3.77
C GLY A 41 -10.18 -8.37 -3.42
N HIS A 42 -10.08 -9.20 -4.45
CA HIS A 42 -9.87 -10.63 -4.35
C HIS A 42 -8.78 -11.11 -5.30
N LEU A 43 -8.14 -12.22 -4.94
CA LEU A 43 -7.15 -12.89 -5.78
C LEU A 43 -7.88 -13.80 -6.77
N ALA A 44 -7.56 -13.66 -8.05
CA ALA A 44 -7.99 -14.55 -9.13
C ALA A 44 -6.77 -15.24 -9.75
N VAL A 45 -6.90 -16.54 -10.04
CA VAL A 45 -5.84 -17.34 -10.68
C VAL A 45 -6.15 -17.69 -12.14
N THR A 46 -7.37 -17.40 -12.61
CA THR A 46 -7.76 -17.52 -14.02
C THR A 46 -8.44 -16.25 -14.54
N PRO A 47 -8.51 -16.03 -15.87
CA PRO A 47 -9.27 -14.92 -16.46
C PRO A 47 -10.74 -14.93 -16.04
N GLU A 48 -11.38 -16.10 -16.01
CA GLU A 48 -12.79 -16.26 -15.65
C GLU A 48 -13.03 -15.84 -14.20
N GLU A 49 -12.19 -16.29 -13.27
CA GLU A 49 -12.24 -15.86 -11.87
C GLU A 49 -12.04 -14.33 -11.75
N ALA A 50 -11.15 -13.74 -12.56
CA ALA A 50 -10.93 -12.30 -12.53
C ALA A 50 -12.17 -11.53 -13.00
N VAL A 51 -12.87 -12.02 -14.03
CA VAL A 51 -14.13 -11.45 -14.50
C VAL A 51 -15.23 -11.59 -13.45
N GLU A 52 -15.35 -12.76 -12.80
CA GLU A 52 -16.32 -12.98 -11.72
C GLU A 52 -16.10 -12.00 -10.56
N VAL A 53 -14.85 -11.85 -10.11
CA VAL A 53 -14.48 -10.89 -9.06
C VAL A 53 -14.78 -9.46 -9.49
N ALA A 54 -14.45 -9.08 -10.72
CA ALA A 54 -14.71 -7.73 -11.22
C ALA A 54 -16.22 -7.42 -11.29
N CYS A 55 -17.04 -8.41 -11.65
CA CYS A 55 -18.50 -8.26 -11.65
C CYS A 55 -19.07 -8.13 -10.24
N PHE A 56 -18.51 -8.86 -9.29
CA PHE A 56 -18.91 -8.80 -7.89
C PHE A 56 -18.58 -7.44 -7.26
N ILE A 57 -17.37 -6.93 -7.48
CA ILE A 57 -16.91 -5.62 -6.97
C ILE A 57 -17.60 -4.45 -7.70
N GLY A 58 -17.88 -4.63 -8.99
CA GLY A 58 -18.40 -3.59 -9.88
C GLY A 58 -17.31 -2.68 -10.46
N PHE A 59 -17.47 -2.34 -11.73
CA PHE A 59 -16.53 -1.52 -12.50
C PHE A 59 -16.50 -0.04 -12.06
N PRO A 60 -15.40 0.71 -12.35
CA PRO A 60 -14.14 0.19 -12.87
C PRO A 60 -13.31 -0.53 -11.80
N VAL A 61 -12.42 -1.43 -12.23
CA VAL A 61 -11.51 -2.20 -11.37
C VAL A 61 -10.04 -2.00 -11.76
N ALA A 62 -9.15 -2.30 -10.82
CA ALA A 62 -7.72 -2.42 -11.01
C ALA A 62 -7.29 -3.89 -10.90
N MET A 63 -6.26 -4.27 -11.66
CA MET A 63 -5.66 -5.60 -11.66
C MET A 63 -4.17 -5.50 -11.41
N LYS A 64 -3.66 -6.22 -10.41
CA LYS A 64 -2.25 -6.16 -9.97
C LYS A 64 -1.71 -7.57 -9.80
N VAL A 65 -0.54 -7.87 -10.34
CA VAL A 65 0.12 -9.16 -10.11
C VAL A 65 0.49 -9.30 -8.63
N VAL A 66 0.19 -10.49 -8.09
CA VAL A 66 0.66 -10.89 -6.76
C VAL A 66 1.76 -11.93 -6.94
N SER A 67 2.98 -11.55 -6.60
CA SER A 67 4.14 -12.45 -6.61
C SER A 67 5.14 -12.01 -5.53
N PRO A 68 5.71 -12.95 -4.75
CA PRO A 68 6.84 -12.65 -3.86
C PRO A 68 8.12 -12.29 -4.62
N ASN A 69 8.22 -12.61 -5.92
CA ASN A 69 9.42 -12.34 -6.73
C ASN A 69 9.34 -11.02 -7.50
N ILE A 70 8.14 -10.44 -7.63
CA ILE A 70 7.92 -9.22 -8.42
C ILE A 70 7.62 -8.07 -7.46
N ILE A 71 8.66 -7.28 -7.18
CA ILE A 71 8.55 -6.09 -6.34
C ILE A 71 8.02 -4.94 -7.21
N HIS A 72 8.69 -4.56 -8.29
CA HIS A 72 8.24 -3.47 -9.17
C HIS A 72 7.25 -4.00 -10.22
N LYS A 73 5.98 -4.14 -9.82
CA LYS A 73 4.90 -4.69 -10.65
C LYS A 73 4.73 -3.93 -11.97
N THR A 74 4.75 -2.59 -11.91
CA THR A 74 4.49 -1.71 -13.06
C THR A 74 5.50 -1.93 -14.20
N ASP A 75 6.78 -2.11 -13.86
CA ASP A 75 7.87 -2.28 -14.83
C ASP A 75 7.70 -3.53 -15.71
N LEU A 76 7.05 -4.56 -15.16
CA LEU A 76 6.75 -5.80 -15.87
C LEU A 76 5.35 -5.80 -16.51
N GLY A 77 4.68 -4.64 -16.52
CA GLY A 77 3.30 -4.51 -16.96
C GLY A 77 2.31 -5.25 -16.06
N GLY A 78 2.68 -5.53 -14.81
CA GLY A 78 1.89 -6.23 -13.80
C GLY A 78 0.87 -5.36 -13.06
N VAL A 79 0.54 -4.19 -13.57
CA VAL A 79 -0.57 -3.34 -13.10
C VAL A 79 -1.42 -2.89 -14.30
N ARG A 80 -2.74 -3.03 -14.20
CA ARG A 80 -3.74 -2.47 -15.11
C ARG A 80 -4.81 -1.76 -14.31
N LEU A 81 -5.18 -0.56 -14.73
CA LEU A 81 -6.09 0.33 -14.02
C LEU A 81 -7.28 0.68 -14.92
N HIS A 82 -8.37 1.15 -14.32
CA HIS A 82 -9.56 1.66 -15.02
C HIS A 82 -10.23 0.66 -15.98
N LEU A 83 -10.16 -0.64 -15.67
CA LEU A 83 -10.83 -1.67 -16.47
C LEU A 83 -12.33 -1.56 -16.23
N SER A 84 -13.08 -1.28 -17.29
CA SER A 84 -14.47 -0.84 -17.23
C SER A 84 -15.46 -1.87 -17.78
N SER A 85 -14.98 -3.02 -18.27
CA SER A 85 -15.80 -4.08 -18.82
C SER A 85 -15.21 -5.47 -18.55
N LYS A 86 -16.05 -6.51 -18.71
CA LYS A 86 -15.64 -7.91 -18.62
C LYS A 86 -14.52 -8.24 -19.62
N GLN A 87 -14.69 -7.78 -20.87
CA GLN A 87 -13.71 -8.00 -21.93
C GLN A 87 -12.36 -7.36 -21.59
N GLU A 88 -12.36 -6.12 -21.09
CA GLU A 88 -11.13 -5.45 -20.68
C GLU A 88 -10.41 -6.19 -19.55
N VAL A 89 -11.15 -6.80 -18.61
CA VAL A 89 -10.57 -7.60 -17.52
C VAL A 89 -9.95 -8.89 -18.04
N GLU A 90 -10.65 -9.60 -18.93
CA GLU A 90 -10.16 -10.84 -19.54
C GLU A 90 -8.89 -10.57 -20.38
N ASP A 91 -8.94 -9.60 -21.28
CA ASP A 91 -7.81 -9.20 -22.13
C ASP A 91 -6.61 -8.74 -21.29
N ALA A 92 -6.87 -7.97 -20.23
CA ALA A 92 -5.83 -7.52 -19.30
C ALA A 92 -5.18 -8.70 -18.57
N PHE A 93 -5.97 -9.68 -18.11
CA PHE A 93 -5.46 -10.86 -17.42
C PHE A 93 -4.47 -11.61 -18.31
N GLU A 94 -4.89 -11.98 -19.52
CA GLU A 94 -4.08 -12.76 -20.45
C GLU A 94 -2.79 -12.01 -20.81
N LEU A 95 -2.91 -10.72 -21.16
CA LEU A 95 -1.77 -9.91 -21.53
C LEU A 95 -0.78 -9.72 -20.38
N MET A 96 -1.27 -9.55 -19.15
CA MET A 96 -0.43 -9.46 -17.96
C MET A 96 0.34 -10.77 -17.75
N MET A 97 -0.35 -11.90 -17.76
CA MET A 97 0.27 -13.22 -17.55
C MET A 97 1.30 -13.54 -18.63
N LEU A 98 1.01 -13.22 -19.89
CA LEU A 98 1.94 -13.37 -21.01
C LEU A 98 3.20 -12.54 -20.80
N ARG A 99 3.06 -11.24 -20.49
CA ARG A 99 4.19 -10.33 -20.30
C ARG A 99 5.04 -10.74 -19.10
N ILE A 100 4.42 -11.08 -17.98
CA ILE A 100 5.14 -11.43 -16.75
C ILE A 100 5.93 -12.71 -16.95
N ARG A 101 5.33 -13.76 -17.52
CA ARG A 101 6.04 -15.03 -17.81
C ARG A 101 7.21 -14.83 -18.77
N LYS A 102 7.11 -13.88 -19.71
CA LYS A 102 8.20 -13.56 -20.64
C LYS A 102 9.37 -12.85 -19.94
N HIS A 103 9.11 -11.88 -19.07
CA HIS A 103 10.16 -11.07 -18.46
C HIS A 103 10.68 -11.64 -17.14
N ALA A 104 9.91 -12.47 -16.45
CA ALA A 104 10.26 -13.10 -15.19
C ALA A 104 9.79 -14.57 -15.19
N PRO A 105 10.40 -15.46 -16.01
CA PRO A 105 9.95 -16.84 -16.17
C PRO A 105 10.04 -17.67 -14.88
N GLU A 106 11.00 -17.34 -14.01
CA GLU A 106 11.22 -18.01 -12.73
C GLU A 106 10.38 -17.40 -11.59
N ALA A 107 9.60 -16.34 -11.85
CA ALA A 107 8.78 -15.72 -10.82
C ALA A 107 7.59 -16.59 -10.48
N ARG A 108 7.42 -16.87 -9.18
CA ARG A 108 6.24 -17.53 -8.68
C ARG A 108 5.08 -16.53 -8.68
N ILE A 109 4.08 -16.76 -9.51
CA ILE A 109 2.86 -15.94 -9.54
C ILE A 109 1.81 -16.59 -8.64
N GLU A 110 1.31 -15.86 -7.65
CA GLU A 110 0.21 -16.31 -6.78
C GLU A 110 -1.15 -16.07 -7.44
N GLY A 111 -1.25 -15.07 -8.31
CA GLY A 111 -2.45 -14.72 -9.09
C GLY A 111 -2.46 -13.24 -9.45
N ILE A 112 -3.62 -12.75 -9.87
CA ILE A 112 -3.90 -11.33 -10.07
C ILE A 112 -4.89 -10.86 -9.00
N TYR A 113 -4.53 -9.81 -8.27
CA TYR A 113 -5.43 -9.13 -7.36
C TYR A 113 -6.33 -8.19 -8.15
N VAL A 114 -7.62 -8.47 -8.15
CA VAL A 114 -8.66 -7.63 -8.75
C VAL A 114 -9.30 -6.83 -7.63
N GLU A 115 -9.26 -5.51 -7.73
CA GLU A 115 -9.65 -4.58 -6.67
C GLU A 115 -10.52 -3.46 -7.25
N LYS A 116 -11.42 -2.90 -6.43
CA LYS A 116 -12.15 -1.68 -6.82
C LYS A 116 -11.16 -0.58 -7.22
N MET A 117 -11.46 0.14 -8.30
CA MET A 117 -10.63 1.29 -8.67
C MET A 117 -10.86 2.42 -7.67
N ALA A 118 -9.78 2.92 -7.06
CA ALA A 118 -9.84 4.09 -6.19
C ALA A 118 -10.23 5.33 -6.98
N GLU A 119 -10.93 6.26 -6.32
CA GLU A 119 -11.15 7.60 -6.86
C GLU A 119 -9.81 8.34 -7.00
N SER A 120 -9.79 9.32 -7.91
CA SER A 120 -8.60 10.15 -8.09
C SER A 120 -8.33 10.99 -6.85
N GLY A 121 -7.08 11.03 -6.41
CA GLY A 121 -6.63 11.83 -5.28
C GLY A 121 -5.16 12.17 -5.40
N LEU A 122 -4.62 12.84 -4.39
CA LEU A 122 -3.18 13.01 -4.28
C LEU A 122 -2.56 11.73 -3.75
N GLU A 123 -1.56 11.23 -4.46
CA GLU A 123 -0.76 10.09 -4.03
C GLU A 123 0.34 10.55 -3.07
N VAL A 124 0.37 9.97 -1.89
CA VAL A 124 1.44 10.14 -0.90
C VAL A 124 2.02 8.79 -0.51
N ILE A 125 3.22 8.81 0.03
CA ILE A 125 3.90 7.63 0.58
C ILE A 125 3.99 7.81 2.09
N ILE A 126 3.55 6.79 2.81
CA ILE A 126 3.82 6.66 4.25
C ILE A 126 4.49 5.31 4.50
N GLY A 127 5.54 5.32 5.29
CA GLY A 127 6.31 4.12 5.56
C GLY A 127 6.93 4.12 6.95
N MET A 128 7.56 3.01 7.28
CA MET A 128 8.36 2.84 8.48
C MET A 128 9.51 1.89 8.16
N THR A 129 10.72 2.25 8.59
CA THR A 129 11.86 1.34 8.65
C THR A 129 12.37 1.28 10.09
N ARG A 130 12.77 0.11 10.55
CA ARG A 130 13.30 -0.06 11.91
C ARG A 130 14.82 0.07 11.88
N ASP A 131 15.30 1.17 12.42
CA ASP A 131 16.71 1.36 12.69
C ASP A 131 17.16 0.50 13.89
N ARG A 132 18.41 0.04 13.85
CA ARG A 132 18.99 -0.83 14.89
C ARG A 132 19.23 -0.10 16.21
N GLN A 133 19.54 1.19 16.17
CA GLN A 133 19.85 2.01 17.34
C GLN A 133 18.62 2.78 17.80
N PHE A 134 17.88 3.37 16.85
CA PHE A 134 16.81 4.30 17.17
C PHE A 134 15.41 3.69 17.16
N GLY A 135 15.25 2.47 16.63
CA GLY A 135 13.94 1.81 16.54
C GLY A 135 13.12 2.28 15.33
N PRO A 136 11.79 2.33 15.42
CA PRO A 136 10.93 2.60 14.26
C PRO A 136 11.06 4.06 13.80
N MET A 137 11.53 4.26 12.57
CA MET A 137 11.59 5.54 11.88
C MET A 137 10.46 5.61 10.85
N LEU A 138 9.48 6.46 11.10
CA LEU A 138 8.41 6.78 10.16
C LEU A 138 8.96 7.63 9.02
N MET A 139 8.37 7.44 7.85
CA MET A 139 8.67 8.18 6.63
C MET A 139 7.37 8.75 6.07
N PHE A 140 7.43 9.99 5.59
CA PHE A 140 6.39 10.60 4.75
C PHE A 140 7.03 11.22 3.51
N GLY A 141 6.36 11.14 2.35
CA GLY A 141 6.72 11.86 1.14
C GLY A 141 5.55 11.94 0.16
N LEU A 142 5.67 12.78 -0.88
CA LEU A 142 4.71 12.80 -1.98
C LEU A 142 5.00 11.69 -2.99
N GLY A 143 3.98 10.96 -3.44
CA GLY A 143 4.09 9.88 -4.42
C GLY A 143 4.50 10.35 -5.81
N GLY A 144 4.79 9.37 -6.69
CA GLY A 144 5.21 9.61 -8.07
C GLY A 144 6.61 10.22 -8.18
N ILE A 145 6.79 11.14 -9.14
CA ILE A 145 8.10 11.74 -9.47
C ILE A 145 8.79 12.45 -8.27
N PHE A 146 8.02 12.84 -7.25
CA PHE A 146 8.53 13.60 -6.11
C PHE A 146 9.38 12.75 -5.15
N VAL A 147 9.13 11.45 -5.06
CA VAL A 147 9.99 10.53 -4.30
C VAL A 147 11.15 10.01 -5.15
N GLU A 148 10.92 9.67 -6.42
CA GLU A 148 11.96 9.07 -7.28
C GLU A 148 13.06 10.06 -7.68
N VAL A 149 12.68 11.30 -8.03
CA VAL A 149 13.61 12.31 -8.57
C VAL A 149 13.98 13.37 -7.54
N MET A 150 13.00 13.85 -6.77
CA MET A 150 13.19 15.00 -5.88
C MET A 150 13.60 14.61 -4.45
N LYS A 151 13.47 13.33 -4.07
CA LYS A 151 13.76 12.78 -2.73
C LYS A 151 13.12 13.61 -1.61
N ASP A 152 11.90 14.11 -1.85
CA ASP A 152 11.19 14.97 -0.89
C ASP A 152 10.48 14.13 0.16
N VAL A 153 11.27 13.67 1.13
CA VAL A 153 10.84 12.80 2.23
C VAL A 153 11.27 13.36 3.57
N THR A 154 10.48 13.08 4.60
CA THR A 154 10.76 13.44 5.99
C THR A 154 10.70 12.20 6.87
N PHE A 155 11.54 12.17 7.90
CA PHE A 155 11.63 11.07 8.85
C PHE A 155 11.34 11.53 10.28
N HIS A 156 10.75 10.66 11.08
CA HIS A 156 10.54 10.89 12.51
C HIS A 156 10.60 9.58 13.28
N LEU A 157 11.08 9.62 14.51
CA LEU A 157 11.04 8.47 15.40
C LEU A 157 9.62 8.24 15.92
N ALA A 158 9.16 7.00 15.88
CA ALA A 158 7.94 6.59 16.56
C ALA A 158 8.22 6.21 18.03
N PRO A 159 7.25 6.42 18.94
CA PRO A 159 5.90 6.91 18.67
C PRO A 159 5.82 8.42 18.42
N ILE A 160 4.86 8.86 17.60
CA ILE A 160 4.61 10.29 17.32
C ILE A 160 3.23 10.76 17.83
N THR A 161 3.17 12.02 18.20
CA THR A 161 1.97 12.80 18.49
C THR A 161 1.30 13.31 17.20
N ALA A 162 0.07 13.82 17.32
CA ALA A 162 -0.63 14.42 16.19
C ALA A 162 0.11 15.67 15.66
N ASP A 163 0.66 16.48 16.56
CA ASP A 163 1.42 17.66 16.19
C ASP A 163 2.72 17.29 15.46
N GLU A 164 3.46 16.30 15.94
CA GLU A 164 4.64 15.78 15.24
C GLU A 164 4.30 15.24 13.86
N ALA A 165 3.18 14.50 13.72
CA ALA A 165 2.70 14.05 12.41
C ALA A 165 2.46 15.23 11.45
N ILE A 166 1.80 16.30 11.90
CA ILE A 166 1.60 17.52 11.10
C ILE A 166 2.93 18.23 10.78
N GLN A 167 3.87 18.26 11.73
CA GLN A 167 5.20 18.84 11.49
C GLN A 167 6.00 18.06 10.44
N MET A 168 5.89 16.72 10.42
CA MET A 168 6.47 15.91 9.35
C MET A 168 5.95 16.35 7.98
N LEU A 169 4.63 16.52 7.83
CA LEU A 169 4.03 16.98 6.58
C LEU A 169 4.56 18.37 6.18
N LYS A 170 4.57 19.31 7.12
CA LYS A 170 5.07 20.69 6.93
C LYS A 170 6.54 20.78 6.53
N SER A 171 7.34 19.80 6.92
CA SER A 171 8.78 19.77 6.67
C SER A 171 9.14 19.30 5.25
N THR A 172 8.16 18.79 4.48
CA THR A 172 8.38 18.49 3.06
C THR A 172 8.42 19.77 2.23
N ARG A 173 9.29 19.81 1.22
CA ARG A 173 9.38 20.94 0.28
C ARG A 173 8.07 21.13 -0.48
N SER A 174 7.34 20.04 -0.68
CA SER A 174 6.09 19.98 -1.41
C SER A 174 4.85 20.08 -0.50
N TYR A 175 5.00 20.45 0.77
CA TYR A 175 3.88 20.68 1.68
C TYR A 175 2.82 21.62 1.09
N GLU A 176 3.26 22.63 0.35
CA GLU A 176 2.39 23.58 -0.33
C GLU A 176 1.53 22.95 -1.44
N MET A 177 1.82 21.73 -1.90
CA MET A 177 0.95 20.97 -2.79
C MET A 177 -0.20 20.32 -2.02
N LEU A 178 -0.02 20.00 -0.72
CA LEU A 178 -1.09 19.48 0.13
C LEU A 178 -2.19 20.53 0.34
N LYS A 179 -1.81 21.81 0.44
CA LYS A 179 -2.74 22.93 0.58
C LYS A 179 -3.55 23.27 -0.67
N GLY A 180 -3.33 22.56 -1.77
CA GLY A 180 -3.96 22.85 -3.06
C GLY A 180 -3.23 23.96 -3.83
N LYS A 181 -2.84 23.65 -5.07
CA LYS A 181 -2.30 24.61 -6.05
C LYS A 181 -2.85 24.30 -7.44
N ARG A 182 -2.91 25.33 -8.30
CA ARG A 182 -3.30 25.23 -9.73
C ARG A 182 -4.69 24.58 -9.95
N GLY A 183 -5.69 24.99 -9.18
CA GLY A 183 -7.07 24.53 -9.34
C GLY A 183 -7.40 23.20 -8.65
N ARG A 184 -6.45 22.59 -7.93
CA ARG A 184 -6.73 21.46 -7.03
C ARG A 184 -7.12 21.98 -5.65
N LYS A 185 -8.14 21.37 -5.05
CA LYS A 185 -8.54 21.63 -3.67
C LYS A 185 -7.49 21.09 -2.70
N GLU A 186 -7.53 21.62 -1.48
CA GLU A 186 -6.74 21.14 -0.35
C GLU A 186 -7.08 19.66 -0.06
N VAL A 187 -6.04 18.86 0.16
CA VAL A 187 -6.21 17.45 0.55
C VAL A 187 -6.43 17.35 2.05
N ASP A 188 -7.01 16.26 2.52
CA ASP A 188 -7.20 16.03 3.95
C ASP A 188 -5.86 15.76 4.67
N ILE A 189 -5.19 16.83 5.11
CA ILE A 189 -3.93 16.77 5.85
C ILE A 189 -4.12 15.99 7.17
N GLY A 190 -5.29 16.11 7.80
CA GLY A 190 -5.63 15.39 9.02
C GLY A 190 -5.69 13.88 8.79
N ALA A 191 -6.22 13.45 7.64
CA ALA A 191 -6.27 12.05 7.24
C ALA A 191 -4.86 11.45 7.06
N ILE A 192 -3.93 12.21 6.47
CA ILE A 192 -2.53 11.78 6.32
C ILE A 192 -1.86 11.66 7.70
N ALA A 193 -2.02 12.67 8.55
CA ALA A 193 -1.46 12.67 9.90
C ALA A 193 -2.01 11.50 10.74
N GLY A 194 -3.32 11.24 10.65
CA GLY A 194 -3.95 10.07 11.26
C GLY A 194 -3.40 8.75 10.74
N GLY A 195 -3.10 8.66 9.43
CA GLY A 195 -2.37 7.53 8.85
C GLY A 195 -1.00 7.33 9.48
N LEU A 196 -0.18 8.38 9.60
CA LEU A 196 1.13 8.31 10.25
C LEU A 196 1.03 7.86 11.71
N GLN A 197 0.05 8.37 12.47
CA GLN A 197 -0.19 7.94 13.85
C GLN A 197 -0.61 6.46 13.94
N ARG A 198 -1.41 5.96 13.00
CA ARG A 198 -1.78 4.54 12.94
C ARG A 198 -0.57 3.65 12.65
N ILE A 199 0.33 4.06 11.75
CA ILE A 199 1.60 3.34 11.51
C ILE A 199 2.49 3.40 12.75
N SER A 200 2.60 4.56 13.37
CA SER A 200 3.30 4.75 14.64
C SER A 200 2.81 3.73 15.68
N GLN A 201 1.50 3.66 15.91
CA GLN A 201 0.90 2.72 16.84
C GLN A 201 1.17 1.27 16.45
N LEU A 202 0.94 0.90 15.18
CA LEU A 202 1.13 -0.46 14.66
C LEU A 202 2.56 -0.96 14.88
N THR A 203 3.55 -0.12 14.62
CA THR A 203 4.97 -0.49 14.66
C THR A 203 5.56 -0.40 16.06
N THR A 204 4.92 0.33 16.98
CA THR A 204 5.15 0.21 18.43
C THR A 204 4.56 -1.08 18.98
N ASP A 205 3.31 -1.43 18.60
CA ASP A 205 2.63 -2.65 19.07
C ASP A 205 3.30 -3.94 18.58
N PHE A 206 3.90 -3.90 17.38
CA PHE A 206 4.54 -5.05 16.74
C PHE A 206 5.99 -4.75 16.34
N PRO A 207 6.95 -4.90 17.27
CA PRO A 207 8.38 -4.76 17.00
C PRO A 207 8.92 -5.68 15.90
N GLN A 208 8.19 -6.77 15.61
CA GLN A 208 8.51 -7.70 14.53
C GLN A 208 8.42 -7.05 13.15
N ILE A 209 7.67 -5.95 12.98
CA ILE A 209 7.64 -5.20 11.74
C ILE A 209 8.93 -4.37 11.65
N ILE A 210 9.77 -4.70 10.67
CA ILE A 210 11.04 -4.01 10.41
C ILE A 210 10.95 -3.05 9.23
N GLU A 211 9.98 -3.28 8.34
CA GLU A 211 9.69 -2.40 7.22
C GLU A 211 8.18 -2.43 6.94
N LEU A 212 7.63 -1.27 6.64
CA LEU A 212 6.26 -1.07 6.19
C LEU A 212 6.27 0.05 5.15
N ASP A 213 5.63 -0.19 4.01
CA ASP A 213 5.50 0.80 2.95
C ASP A 213 4.06 0.81 2.45
N ILE A 214 3.43 1.98 2.44
CA ILE A 214 2.16 2.25 1.75
C ILE A 214 2.49 3.22 0.63
N ASN A 215 2.42 2.71 -0.60
CA ASN A 215 2.84 3.43 -1.78
C ASN A 215 2.01 3.02 -3.01
N PRO A 216 0.98 3.78 -3.40
CA PRO A 216 0.53 5.02 -2.78
C PRO A 216 -0.54 4.83 -1.69
N LEU A 217 -0.60 5.78 -0.76
CA LEU A 217 -1.81 6.17 -0.06
C LEU A 217 -2.49 7.27 -0.89
N ILE A 218 -3.71 7.04 -1.35
CA ILE A 218 -4.47 8.01 -2.14
C ILE A 218 -5.32 8.85 -1.18
N VAL A 219 -5.14 10.17 -1.22
CA VAL A 219 -5.80 11.11 -0.32
C VAL A 219 -6.68 12.04 -1.15
N GLY A 220 -7.98 12.04 -0.85
CA GLY A 220 -8.96 12.90 -1.49
C GLY A 220 -9.03 14.31 -0.87
N GLU A 221 -10.14 14.97 -1.14
CA GLU A 221 -10.49 16.25 -0.52
C GLU A 221 -10.77 16.10 0.98
N LEU A 222 -10.89 17.22 1.69
CA LEU A 222 -11.26 17.23 3.11
C LEU A 222 -12.52 16.39 3.37
N GLY A 223 -12.42 15.43 4.29
CA GLY A 223 -13.51 14.52 4.65
C GLY A 223 -13.57 13.21 3.85
N SER A 224 -12.75 13.06 2.80
CA SER A 224 -12.58 11.78 2.11
C SER A 224 -11.67 10.84 2.90
N GLU A 225 -12.05 9.58 3.04
CA GLU A 225 -11.16 8.58 3.66
C GLU A 225 -9.97 8.27 2.75
N PRO A 226 -8.73 8.24 3.28
CA PRO A 226 -7.55 7.95 2.48
C PRO A 226 -7.47 6.45 2.19
N VAL A 227 -7.25 6.10 0.93
CA VAL A 227 -7.27 4.73 0.43
C VAL A 227 -5.86 4.17 0.34
N VAL A 228 -5.62 3.01 0.93
CA VAL A 228 -4.39 2.24 0.73
C VAL A 228 -4.45 1.56 -0.64
N ALA A 229 -3.76 2.12 -1.64
CA ALA A 229 -3.78 1.55 -2.99
C ALA A 229 -2.82 0.37 -3.10
N ASP A 230 -1.62 0.44 -2.53
CA ASP A 230 -0.69 -0.69 -2.43
C ASP A 230 0.06 -0.64 -1.10
N ALA A 231 0.45 -1.80 -0.60
CA ALA A 231 1.16 -1.91 0.66
C ALA A 231 2.08 -3.13 0.71
N ARG A 232 3.19 -2.98 1.41
CA ARG A 232 4.16 -4.04 1.68
C ARG A 232 4.65 -3.97 3.11
N MET A 233 5.00 -5.13 3.66
CA MET A 233 5.61 -5.23 4.98
C MET A 233 6.71 -6.29 5.00
N THR A 234 7.75 -6.05 5.77
CA THR A 234 8.80 -7.03 6.05
C THR A 234 8.87 -7.27 7.56
N PHE A 235 8.95 -8.55 7.94
CA PHE A 235 9.08 -8.95 9.35
C PHE A 235 10.50 -9.42 9.69
N ALA A 236 10.91 -9.18 10.93
CA ALA A 236 12.07 -9.85 11.51
C ALA A 236 11.80 -11.37 11.61
N PRO A 237 12.85 -12.21 11.52
CA PRO A 237 12.77 -13.61 11.91
C PRO A 237 12.19 -13.77 13.33
N ALA A 238 11.65 -14.94 13.65
CA ALA A 238 11.32 -15.24 15.04
C ALA A 238 12.60 -15.12 15.89
N ALA A 239 12.49 -14.49 17.07
CA ALA A 239 13.55 -14.61 18.07
C ALA A 239 13.69 -16.10 18.42
N GLY A 240 14.92 -16.62 18.27
CA GLY A 240 15.27 -17.98 18.65
C GLY A 240 15.25 -18.18 20.16
#